data_AF-A0AAW7EP37-F1
#
_entry.id   AF-A0AAW7EP37-F1
#
_cell.length_a   1.000
_cell.length_b   1.000
_cell.length_c   1.000
_cell.angle_alpha   90.00
_cell.angle_beta   90.00
_cell.angle_gamma   90.00
#
_symmetry.space_group_name_H-M   'P 1'
#
loop_
_entity.id
_entity.type
_entity.pdbx_description
1 polymer ?
#
loop_
_entity_poly.entity_id
_entity_poly.type
_entity_poly.pdbx_seq_one_letter_code
_entity_poly.pdbx_strand_id
1 'polypeptide(L)'
;MSETATWQPSASIPNLLKRAAIIAEIRRFFADRGVLEVETPCMSQATVTDIHLFPFETRFVGPGHSQGMNLYLMTSPEYHMKRLLVAGCGPVYQLCRSFRNEEMGRHHNPEFTMLEWYRPHYDMYRLMNEVDDLLQQVLDCSPAESLSYQQAFQRHLEIDPLSADKTQLREAAAKLDLSNIADTEEDRDTLLQLLFTMGVEPHIGKDKPTFVYHFPASQASLAQISTEDHRVAERFEVYYKGIELANGFHELTDAREQQQRFEQDNRKRAARGLPQQPIDTNLLEALKVGMPDCSGVALGVDRLVMLALGAESLAEVIAFTVDRA
;
A
#
# COMPACT_ATOMS: atom_id res chain seq x y z
N MET A 1 35.83 6.68 -2.02
CA MET A 1 35.68 5.42 -2.77
C MET A 1 35.18 5.80 -4.14
N SER A 2 35.85 5.45 -5.23
CA SER A 2 35.35 5.77 -6.57
C SER A 2 33.99 5.12 -6.73
N GLU A 3 32.96 5.90 -7.07
CA GLU A 3 31.65 5.36 -7.42
C GLU A 3 31.83 4.23 -8.44
N THR A 4 31.18 3.10 -8.17
CA THR A 4 31.13 1.95 -9.08
C THR A 4 30.61 2.41 -10.44
N ALA A 5 31.21 1.92 -11.52
CA ALA A 5 30.83 2.31 -12.87
C ALA A 5 29.34 2.09 -13.13
N THR A 6 28.70 2.95 -13.92
CA THR A 6 27.23 2.96 -14.10
C THR A 6 26.64 1.69 -14.70
N TRP A 7 27.45 0.91 -15.43
CA TRP A 7 27.02 -0.40 -15.96
C TRP A 7 26.88 -1.49 -14.88
N GLN A 8 27.49 -1.29 -13.71
CA GLN A 8 27.43 -2.25 -12.60
C GLN A 8 26.09 -2.14 -11.87
N PRO A 9 25.54 -3.27 -11.36
CA PRO A 9 24.32 -3.25 -10.57
C PRO A 9 24.49 -2.39 -9.30
N SER A 10 23.40 -1.81 -8.83
CA SER A 10 23.35 -1.07 -7.55
C SER A 10 23.50 -2.02 -6.35
N ALA A 11 22.83 -3.18 -6.40
CA ALA A 11 22.97 -4.22 -5.39
C ALA A 11 24.20 -5.10 -5.61
N SER A 12 24.79 -5.57 -4.50
CA SER A 12 25.84 -6.60 -4.56
C SER A 12 25.27 -7.94 -5.06
N ILE A 13 26.08 -8.73 -5.77
CA ILE A 13 25.69 -10.09 -6.19
C ILE A 13 25.26 -10.97 -5.00
N PRO A 14 25.94 -10.94 -3.84
CA PRO A 14 25.46 -11.64 -2.64
C PRO A 14 24.05 -11.23 -2.20
N ASN A 15 23.70 -9.94 -2.26
CA ASN A 15 22.34 -9.48 -1.94
C ASN A 15 21.32 -9.99 -2.95
N LEU A 16 21.65 -10.00 -4.25
CA LEU A 16 20.78 -10.54 -5.29
C LEU A 16 20.51 -12.05 -5.12
N LEU A 17 21.52 -12.82 -4.71
CA LEU A 17 21.33 -14.25 -4.39
C LEU A 17 20.39 -14.45 -3.19
N LYS A 18 20.56 -13.66 -2.13
CA LYS A 18 19.66 -13.74 -0.95
C LYS A 18 18.24 -13.26 -1.28
N ARG A 19 18.09 -12.21 -2.09
CA ARG A 19 16.79 -11.76 -2.61
C ARG A 19 16.07 -12.89 -3.35
N ALA A 20 16.77 -13.63 -4.23
CA ALA A 20 16.19 -14.75 -4.94
C ALA A 20 15.71 -15.86 -3.98
N ALA A 21 16.46 -16.14 -2.92
CA ALA A 21 16.05 -17.08 -1.88
C ALA A 21 14.80 -16.62 -1.12
N ILE A 22 14.74 -15.36 -0.71
CA ILE A 22 13.57 -14.77 -0.03
C ILE A 22 12.33 -14.82 -0.94
N ILE A 23 12.47 -14.50 -2.23
CA ILE A 23 11.37 -14.59 -3.19
C ILE A 23 10.86 -16.04 -3.31
N ALA A 24 11.76 -17.03 -3.36
CA ALA A 24 11.38 -18.44 -3.40
C ALA A 24 10.71 -18.90 -2.10
N GLU A 25 11.13 -18.37 -0.96
CA GLU A 25 10.53 -18.61 0.34
C GLU A 25 9.10 -18.06 0.44
N ILE A 26 8.88 -16.83 -0.03
CA ILE A 26 7.54 -16.22 -0.12
C ILE A 26 6.62 -17.08 -0.99
N ARG A 27 7.07 -17.52 -2.17
CA ARG A 27 6.27 -18.42 -3.02
C ARG A 27 5.92 -19.72 -2.29
N ARG A 28 6.87 -20.31 -1.55
CA ARG A 28 6.63 -21.53 -0.77
C ARG A 28 5.61 -21.30 0.34
N PHE A 29 5.70 -20.19 1.06
CA PHE A 29 4.75 -19.81 2.11
C PHE A 29 3.29 -19.88 1.63
N PHE A 30 3.03 -19.34 0.43
CA PHE A 30 1.71 -19.34 -0.18
C PHE A 30 1.33 -20.68 -0.80
N ALA A 31 2.28 -21.37 -1.45
CA ALA A 31 2.06 -22.69 -2.03
C ALA A 31 1.67 -23.72 -0.94
N ASP A 32 2.34 -23.70 0.21
CA ASP A 32 2.04 -24.58 1.35
C ASP A 32 0.63 -24.32 1.93
N ARG A 33 0.09 -23.11 1.72
CA ARG A 33 -1.26 -22.69 2.14
C ARG A 33 -2.30 -22.78 1.02
N GLY A 34 -1.95 -23.37 -0.14
CA GLY A 34 -2.84 -23.53 -1.28
C GLY A 34 -3.34 -22.22 -1.89
N VAL A 35 -2.55 -21.14 -1.80
CA VAL A 35 -2.89 -19.84 -2.42
C VAL A 35 -2.33 -19.80 -3.84
N LEU A 36 -3.18 -19.49 -4.81
CA LEU A 36 -2.84 -19.50 -6.22
C LEU A 36 -1.96 -18.30 -6.58
N GLU A 37 -0.78 -18.53 -7.19
CA GLU A 37 -0.03 -17.44 -7.85
C GLU A 37 -0.71 -17.07 -9.17
N VAL A 38 -0.94 -15.77 -9.40
CA VAL A 38 -1.48 -15.24 -10.66
C VAL A 38 -0.58 -14.14 -11.22
N GLU A 39 -0.71 -13.88 -12.52
CA GLU A 39 -0.05 -12.78 -13.20
C GLU A 39 -1.10 -11.91 -13.89
N THR A 40 -1.27 -10.67 -13.41
CA THR A 40 -2.15 -9.66 -14.03
C THR A 40 -1.34 -8.67 -14.87
N PRO A 41 -1.98 -7.93 -15.81
CA PRO A 41 -1.29 -6.99 -16.69
C PRO A 41 -0.58 -5.85 -15.94
N CYS A 42 0.60 -5.45 -16.41
CA CYS A 42 1.28 -4.23 -15.97
C CYS A 42 0.72 -2.95 -16.61
N MET A 43 -0.06 -3.06 -17.68
CA MET A 43 -0.67 -1.94 -18.40
C MET A 43 -2.19 -2.06 -18.39
N SER A 44 -2.88 -0.94 -18.17
CA SER A 44 -4.35 -0.88 -18.18
C SER A 44 -4.87 0.37 -18.90
N GLN A 45 -6.10 0.28 -19.42
CA GLN A 45 -6.80 1.43 -20.03
C GLN A 45 -7.31 2.43 -18.97
N ALA A 46 -7.48 1.97 -17.73
CA ALA A 46 -7.88 2.78 -16.59
C ALA A 46 -6.79 2.78 -15.51
N THR A 47 -6.92 3.67 -14.54
CA THR A 47 -5.97 3.80 -13.42
C THR A 47 -6.72 4.09 -12.12
N VAL A 48 -5.98 4.22 -11.03
CA VAL A 48 -6.53 4.53 -9.71
C VAL A 48 -6.92 6.01 -9.62
N THR A 49 -7.97 6.31 -8.85
CA THR A 49 -8.36 7.70 -8.52
C THR A 49 -7.67 8.22 -7.27
N ASP A 50 -6.99 7.37 -6.49
CA ASP A 50 -6.28 7.73 -5.25
C ASP A 50 -5.53 9.05 -5.41
N ILE A 51 -5.77 9.98 -4.49
CA ILE A 51 -5.36 11.38 -4.60
C ILE A 51 -3.84 11.55 -4.50
N HIS A 52 -3.16 10.61 -3.85
CA HIS A 52 -1.72 10.66 -3.59
C HIS A 52 -0.90 9.89 -4.63
N LEU A 53 -1.54 9.05 -5.45
CA LEU A 53 -0.86 8.23 -6.44
C LEU A 53 -0.80 8.89 -7.83
N PHE A 54 0.39 8.88 -8.43
CA PHE A 54 0.63 9.38 -9.77
C PHE A 54 1.05 8.22 -10.68
N PRO A 55 0.21 7.75 -11.61
CA PRO A 55 0.57 6.66 -12.50
C PRO A 55 1.53 7.13 -13.61
N PHE A 56 2.36 6.22 -14.12
CA PHE A 56 3.01 6.42 -15.42
C PHE A 56 2.02 6.20 -16.56
N GLU A 57 2.19 6.95 -17.65
CA GLU A 57 1.36 6.86 -18.85
C GLU A 57 2.19 6.40 -20.05
N THR A 58 1.58 5.63 -20.95
CA THR A 58 2.19 5.19 -22.21
C THR A 58 1.15 5.12 -23.32
N ARG A 59 1.62 4.97 -24.57
CA ARG A 59 0.76 4.89 -25.76
C ARG A 59 0.98 3.55 -26.45
N PHE A 60 -0.05 2.71 -26.48
CA PHE A 60 -0.06 1.50 -27.27
C PHE A 60 -0.50 1.78 -28.71
N VAL A 61 0.31 1.36 -29.68
CA VAL A 61 -0.02 1.41 -31.11
C VAL A 61 0.13 -0.01 -31.66
N GLY A 62 -0.96 -0.57 -32.18
CA GLY A 62 -0.98 -1.92 -32.71
C GLY A 62 -1.98 -2.07 -33.86
N PRO A 63 -2.00 -3.23 -34.55
CA PRO A 63 -3.00 -3.53 -35.57
C PRO A 63 -4.43 -3.31 -35.01
N GLY A 64 -5.26 -2.54 -35.73
CA GLY A 64 -6.61 -2.17 -35.27
C GLY A 64 -6.68 -0.97 -34.32
N HIS A 65 -5.54 -0.50 -33.80
CA HIS A 65 -5.44 0.72 -32.98
C HIS A 65 -4.45 1.71 -33.63
N SER A 66 -4.66 2.01 -34.92
CA SER A 66 -3.77 2.91 -35.68
C SER A 66 -3.76 4.34 -35.13
N GLN A 67 -4.82 4.77 -34.45
CA GLN A 67 -4.87 6.05 -33.73
C GLN A 67 -4.14 6.01 -32.39
N GLY A 68 -3.74 4.82 -31.91
CA GLY A 68 -3.15 4.57 -30.61
C GLY A 68 -4.16 4.58 -29.46
N MET A 69 -3.77 4.00 -28.32
CA MET A 69 -4.56 3.89 -27.11
C MET A 69 -3.69 4.29 -25.91
N ASN A 70 -4.20 5.20 -25.07
CA ASN A 70 -3.52 5.54 -23.82
C ASN A 70 -3.65 4.36 -22.86
N LEU A 71 -2.54 4.03 -22.21
CA LEU A 71 -2.47 3.04 -21.15
C LEU A 71 -1.72 3.64 -19.96
N TYR A 72 -2.04 3.14 -18.78
CA TYR A 72 -1.39 3.47 -17.53
C TYR A 72 -0.60 2.26 -17.04
N LEU A 73 0.56 2.48 -16.45
CA LEU A 73 1.24 1.42 -15.71
C LEU A 73 0.57 1.25 -14.34
N MET A 74 0.39 -0.01 -13.93
CA MET A 74 -0.33 -0.33 -12.69
C MET A 74 0.45 0.09 -11.45
N THR A 75 -0.19 0.88 -10.59
CA THR A 75 0.34 1.27 -9.27
C THR A 75 0.21 0.14 -8.23
N SER A 76 -0.71 -0.80 -8.47
CA SER A 76 -0.95 -2.08 -7.79
C SER A 76 -1.81 -2.98 -8.71
N PRO A 77 -1.73 -4.32 -8.58
CA PRO A 77 -2.59 -5.26 -9.30
C PRO A 77 -4.05 -5.34 -8.79
N GLU A 78 -4.41 -4.64 -7.70
CA GLU A 78 -5.69 -4.73 -6.96
C GLU A 78 -6.92 -4.87 -7.85
N TYR A 79 -7.12 -3.97 -8.81
CA TYR A 79 -8.33 -3.96 -9.63
C TYR A 79 -8.47 -5.23 -10.48
N HIS A 80 -7.36 -5.74 -10.99
CA HIS A 80 -7.35 -6.99 -11.76
C HIS A 80 -7.57 -8.21 -10.86
N MET A 81 -6.97 -8.21 -9.67
CA MET A 81 -7.14 -9.30 -8.71
C MET A 81 -8.58 -9.34 -8.17
N LYS A 82 -9.21 -8.19 -7.89
CA LYS A 82 -10.64 -8.11 -7.55
C LYS A 82 -11.54 -8.65 -8.66
N ARG A 83 -11.24 -8.34 -9.92
CA ARG A 83 -11.95 -8.92 -11.07
C ARG A 83 -11.75 -10.45 -11.16
N LEU A 84 -10.57 -10.96 -10.83
CA LEU A 84 -10.34 -12.41 -10.73
C LEU A 84 -11.12 -13.04 -9.58
N LEU A 85 -11.24 -12.38 -8.42
CA LEU A 85 -12.04 -12.86 -7.28
C LEU A 85 -13.50 -13.04 -7.67
N VAL A 86 -14.07 -12.06 -8.37
CA VAL A 86 -15.43 -12.15 -8.93
C VAL A 86 -15.54 -13.30 -9.94
N ALA A 87 -14.48 -13.57 -10.72
CA ALA A 87 -14.43 -14.70 -11.63
C ALA A 87 -14.23 -16.06 -10.93
N GLY A 88 -14.11 -16.10 -9.60
CA GLY A 88 -14.07 -17.34 -8.81
C GLY A 88 -12.68 -17.98 -8.70
N CYS A 89 -11.60 -17.19 -8.79
CA CYS A 89 -10.23 -17.72 -8.66
C CYS A 89 -9.89 -18.27 -7.26
N GLY A 90 -10.66 -17.93 -6.22
CA GLY A 90 -10.39 -18.34 -4.84
C GLY A 90 -9.29 -17.50 -4.16
N PRO A 91 -8.56 -18.04 -3.17
CA PRO A 91 -7.43 -17.34 -2.56
C PRO A 91 -6.26 -17.24 -3.53
N VAL A 92 -5.76 -16.02 -3.75
CA VAL A 92 -4.69 -15.76 -4.73
C VAL A 92 -3.65 -14.79 -4.19
N TYR A 93 -2.41 -14.93 -4.66
CA TYR A 93 -1.34 -13.95 -4.48
C TYR A 93 -0.67 -13.62 -5.82
N GLN A 94 0.07 -12.53 -5.86
CA GLN A 94 0.89 -12.13 -6.99
C GLN A 94 2.18 -11.46 -6.51
N LEU A 95 3.29 -11.82 -7.14
CA LEU A 95 4.56 -11.11 -7.06
C LEU A 95 4.79 -10.34 -8.37
N CYS A 96 4.49 -9.05 -8.39
CA CYS A 96 4.55 -8.24 -9.62
C CYS A 96 5.45 -7.01 -9.49
N ARG A 97 5.75 -6.41 -10.65
CA ARG A 97 6.29 -5.05 -10.71
C ARG A 97 5.13 -4.07 -10.68
N SER A 98 5.19 -3.11 -9.76
CA SER A 98 4.28 -1.98 -9.65
C SER A 98 5.03 -0.69 -9.96
N PHE A 99 4.31 0.32 -10.45
CA PHE A 99 4.90 1.55 -10.99
C PHE A 99 4.20 2.78 -10.39
N ARG A 100 4.96 3.68 -9.78
CA ARG A 100 4.46 4.94 -9.23
C ARG A 100 5.39 6.07 -9.65
N ASN A 101 4.83 7.07 -10.31
CA ASN A 101 5.54 8.25 -10.80
C ASN A 101 5.68 9.28 -9.66
N GLU A 102 6.34 8.85 -8.60
CA GLU A 102 6.58 9.59 -7.36
C GLU A 102 8.09 9.76 -7.14
N GLU A 103 8.47 10.35 -6.00
CA GLU A 103 9.85 10.63 -5.67
C GLU A 103 10.71 9.35 -5.56
N MET A 104 11.92 9.43 -6.10
CA MET A 104 13.00 8.48 -5.80
C MET A 104 13.59 8.83 -4.44
N GLY A 105 13.71 7.84 -3.56
CA GLY A 105 14.28 8.05 -2.24
C GLY A 105 14.84 6.79 -1.61
N ARG A 106 15.29 6.89 -0.36
CA ARG A 106 15.87 5.77 0.39
C ARG A 106 14.96 4.53 0.43
N HIS A 107 13.65 4.75 0.47
CA HIS A 107 12.61 3.74 0.60
C HIS A 107 11.62 3.69 -0.58
N HIS A 108 11.94 4.37 -1.68
CA HIS A 108 11.09 4.48 -2.88
C HIS A 108 11.91 4.36 -4.17
N ASN A 109 11.44 3.52 -5.10
CA ASN A 109 11.94 3.46 -6.47
C ASN A 109 10.72 3.52 -7.42
N PRO A 110 10.78 4.22 -8.57
CA PRO A 110 9.61 4.43 -9.44
C PRO A 110 8.96 3.13 -9.94
N GLU A 111 9.76 2.06 -10.00
CA GLU A 111 9.27 0.70 -10.20
C GLU A 111 9.75 -0.19 -9.04
N PHE A 112 8.87 -1.00 -8.47
CA PHE A 112 9.20 -1.81 -7.28
C PHE A 112 8.41 -3.12 -7.27
N THR A 113 8.91 -4.11 -6.54
CA THR A 113 8.26 -5.42 -6.44
C THR A 113 7.24 -5.40 -5.31
N MET A 114 5.99 -5.71 -5.67
CA MET A 114 4.88 -5.83 -4.75
C MET A 114 4.49 -7.30 -4.59
N LEU A 115 4.19 -7.68 -3.36
CA LEU A 115 3.50 -8.92 -3.03
C LEU A 115 2.08 -8.53 -2.62
N GLU A 116 1.08 -8.93 -3.40
CA GLU A 116 -0.31 -8.63 -3.08
C GLU A 116 -1.11 -9.92 -3.06
N TRP A 117 -2.01 -10.08 -2.10
CA TRP A 117 -2.85 -11.27 -2.01
C TRP A 117 -4.20 -11.00 -1.38
N TYR A 118 -5.15 -11.88 -1.70
CA TYR A 118 -6.55 -11.79 -1.29
C TYR A 118 -7.03 -13.13 -0.72
N ARG A 119 -7.76 -13.05 0.39
CA ARG A 119 -8.32 -14.19 1.11
C ARG A 119 -9.85 -14.09 1.19
N PRO A 120 -10.58 -14.81 0.34
CA PRO A 120 -12.03 -14.98 0.50
C PRO A 120 -12.38 -15.47 1.91
N HIS A 121 -13.35 -14.80 2.53
CA HIS A 121 -13.90 -15.09 3.85
C HIS A 121 -12.91 -14.93 5.02
N TYR A 122 -11.83 -14.18 4.82
CA TYR A 122 -11.01 -13.69 5.92
C TYR A 122 -11.48 -12.28 6.29
N ASP A 123 -11.72 -12.07 7.58
CA ASP A 123 -11.79 -10.73 8.15
C ASP A 123 -10.38 -10.10 8.23
N MET A 124 -10.35 -8.81 8.57
CA MET A 124 -9.12 -8.03 8.68
C MET A 124 -8.10 -8.68 9.63
N TYR A 125 -8.53 -9.17 10.79
CA TYR A 125 -7.65 -9.71 11.82
C TYR A 125 -7.02 -11.04 11.41
N ARG A 126 -7.79 -11.91 10.77
CA ARG A 126 -7.29 -13.19 10.26
C ARG A 126 -6.25 -12.97 9.15
N LEU A 127 -6.42 -11.93 8.34
CA LEU A 127 -5.40 -11.53 7.37
C LEU A 127 -4.15 -10.97 8.05
N MET A 128 -4.30 -10.11 9.06
CA MET A 128 -3.16 -9.60 9.84
C MET A 128 -2.32 -10.73 10.46
N ASN A 129 -2.96 -11.78 10.97
CA ASN A 129 -2.24 -12.95 11.49
C ASN A 129 -1.42 -13.67 10.41
N GLU A 130 -1.94 -13.77 9.18
CA GLU A 130 -1.18 -14.36 8.06
C GLU A 130 -0.02 -13.47 7.60
N VAL A 131 -0.18 -12.15 7.66
CA VAL A 131 0.92 -11.21 7.45
C VAL A 131 1.98 -11.42 8.55
N ASP A 132 1.58 -11.56 9.82
CA ASP A 132 2.50 -11.80 10.94
C ASP A 132 3.28 -13.11 10.77
N ASP A 133 2.63 -14.21 10.37
CA ASP A 133 3.29 -15.47 10.02
C ASP A 133 4.38 -15.26 8.94
N LEU A 134 4.06 -14.51 7.89
CA LEU A 134 5.00 -14.25 6.79
C LEU A 134 6.19 -13.40 7.25
N LEU A 135 5.93 -12.36 8.04
CA LEU A 135 6.98 -11.49 8.57
C LEU A 135 7.92 -12.25 9.50
N GLN A 136 7.38 -13.05 10.43
CA GLN A 136 8.19 -13.89 11.32
C GLN A 136 9.04 -14.88 10.52
N GLN A 137 8.46 -15.51 9.48
CA GLN A 137 9.18 -16.49 8.67
C GLN A 137 10.36 -15.84 7.89
N VAL A 138 10.13 -14.71 7.23
CA VAL A 138 11.16 -14.07 6.38
C VAL A 138 12.16 -13.24 7.18
N LEU A 139 11.73 -12.59 8.26
CA LEU A 139 12.56 -11.66 9.04
C LEU A 139 13.17 -12.29 10.30
N ASP A 140 12.79 -13.52 10.65
CA ASP A 140 13.18 -14.19 11.90
C ASP A 140 12.96 -13.27 13.13
N CYS A 141 11.79 -12.62 13.16
CA CYS A 141 11.42 -11.66 14.19
C CYS A 141 10.39 -12.24 15.18
N SER A 142 10.20 -11.55 16.32
CA SER A 142 9.12 -11.90 17.25
C SER A 142 7.74 -11.58 16.65
N PRO A 143 6.67 -12.24 17.14
CA PRO A 143 5.29 -11.92 16.74
C PRO A 143 4.98 -10.44 16.92
N ALA A 144 4.27 -9.89 15.94
CA ALA A 144 3.94 -8.48 15.91
C ALA A 144 3.12 -8.05 17.14
N GLU A 145 3.20 -6.77 17.50
CA GLU A 145 2.14 -6.15 18.30
C GLU A 145 1.07 -5.54 17.40
N SER A 146 -0.10 -5.25 17.96
CA SER A 146 -1.19 -4.61 17.23
C SER A 146 -1.84 -3.54 18.09
N LEU A 147 -2.08 -2.37 17.50
CA LEU A 147 -2.72 -1.22 18.13
C LEU A 147 -3.81 -0.69 17.20
N SER A 148 -4.94 -0.23 17.73
CA SER A 148 -5.82 0.59 16.90
C SER A 148 -5.18 1.95 16.61
N TYR A 149 -5.56 2.60 15.52
CA TYR A 149 -5.13 3.95 15.18
C TYR A 149 -5.40 4.92 16.34
N GLN A 150 -6.57 4.79 16.97
CA GLN A 150 -6.94 5.56 18.15
C GLN A 150 -5.98 5.32 19.33
N GLN A 151 -5.68 4.05 19.64
CA GLN A 151 -4.75 3.70 20.73
C GLN A 151 -3.32 4.18 20.45
N ALA A 152 -2.88 4.13 19.18
CA ALA A 152 -1.56 4.60 18.78
C ALA A 152 -1.41 6.12 19.00
N PHE A 153 -2.40 6.90 18.59
CA PHE A 153 -2.44 8.35 18.87
C PHE A 153 -2.52 8.66 20.36
N GLN A 154 -3.38 7.98 21.11
CA GLN A 154 -3.50 8.21 22.55
C GLN A 154 -2.18 7.90 23.29
N ARG A 155 -1.49 6.83 22.88
CA ARG A 155 -0.21 6.41 23.47
C ARG A 155 0.93 7.38 23.18
N HIS A 156 1.04 7.88 21.95
CA HIS A 156 2.22 8.63 21.51
C HIS A 156 2.03 10.14 21.43
N LEU A 157 0.78 10.61 21.32
CA LEU A 157 0.43 12.02 21.15
C LEU A 157 -0.58 12.54 22.18
N GLU A 158 -1.07 11.68 23.06
CA GLU A 158 -2.03 12.02 24.13
C GLU A 158 -3.31 12.70 23.59
N ILE A 159 -3.74 12.30 22.40
CA ILE A 159 -4.91 12.85 21.71
C ILE A 159 -5.76 11.74 21.13
N ASP A 160 -7.08 11.94 21.10
CA ASP A 160 -8.00 11.01 20.43
C ASP A 160 -8.25 11.46 18.98
N PRO A 161 -7.76 10.73 17.97
CA PRO A 161 -7.87 11.12 16.57
C PRO A 161 -9.29 10.96 16.01
N LEU A 162 -10.22 10.34 16.75
CA LEU A 162 -11.61 10.15 16.31
C LEU A 162 -12.54 11.25 16.84
N SER A 163 -12.12 12.01 17.85
CA SER A 163 -12.92 13.10 18.43
C SER A 163 -12.25 14.46 18.40
N ALA A 164 -10.92 14.53 18.32
CA ALA A 164 -10.20 15.80 18.33
C ALA A 164 -10.60 16.68 17.13
N ASP A 165 -10.84 17.95 17.43
CA ASP A 165 -11.08 18.97 16.42
C ASP A 165 -9.77 19.47 15.78
N LYS A 166 -9.88 20.25 14.71
CA LYS A 166 -8.69 20.75 13.98
C LYS A 166 -7.77 21.62 14.85
N THR A 167 -8.31 22.34 15.83
CA THR A 167 -7.51 23.17 16.74
C THR A 167 -6.62 22.28 17.60
N GLN A 168 -7.20 21.25 18.21
CA GLN A 168 -6.47 20.28 19.02
C GLN A 168 -5.42 19.51 18.20
N LEU A 169 -5.71 19.17 16.94
CA LEU A 169 -4.74 18.55 16.04
C LEU A 169 -3.56 19.48 15.75
N ARG A 170 -3.80 20.77 15.52
CA ARG A 170 -2.73 21.77 15.32
C ARG A 170 -1.91 21.99 16.59
N GLU A 171 -2.53 21.99 17.75
CA GLU A 171 -1.81 22.05 19.04
C GLU A 171 -0.90 20.84 19.22
N ALA A 172 -1.36 19.62 18.85
CA ALA A 172 -0.50 18.44 18.85
C ALA A 172 0.66 18.56 17.84
N ALA A 173 0.41 19.13 16.65
CA ALA A 173 1.44 19.35 15.64
C ALA A 173 2.49 20.38 16.08
N ALA A 174 2.08 21.42 16.81
CA ALA A 174 2.98 22.41 17.39
C ALA A 174 3.95 21.79 18.41
N LYS A 175 3.52 20.79 19.19
CA LYS A 175 4.40 20.05 20.12
C LYS A 175 5.50 19.26 19.39
N LEU A 176 5.30 18.96 18.11
CA LEU A 176 6.25 18.26 17.24
C LEU A 176 7.06 19.22 16.35
N ASP A 177 6.93 20.54 16.53
CA ASP A 177 7.55 21.57 15.70
C ASP A 177 7.10 21.53 14.21
N LEU A 178 5.82 21.21 13.97
CA LEU A 178 5.22 21.07 12.64
C LEU A 178 4.22 22.19 12.29
N SER A 179 4.20 23.29 13.05
CA SER A 179 3.29 24.42 12.84
C SER A 179 3.42 25.05 11.45
N ASN A 180 4.62 25.04 10.87
CA ASN A 180 4.88 25.56 9.53
C ASN A 180 4.05 24.87 8.42
N ILE A 181 3.61 23.63 8.65
CA ILE A 181 2.75 22.88 7.73
C ILE A 181 1.31 22.87 8.27
N ALA A 182 1.13 22.59 9.56
CA ALA A 182 -0.18 22.35 10.16
C ALA A 182 -1.06 23.61 10.27
N ASP A 183 -0.48 24.80 10.45
CA ASP A 183 -1.26 26.03 10.67
C ASP A 183 -2.05 26.44 9.42
N THR A 184 -1.53 26.13 8.24
CA THR A 184 -2.18 26.44 6.96
C THR A 184 -3.01 25.28 6.40
N GLU A 185 -2.92 24.08 7.00
CA GLU A 185 -3.66 22.91 6.55
C GLU A 185 -5.10 22.95 7.07
N GLU A 186 -6.07 22.78 6.18
CA GLU A 186 -7.50 22.85 6.47
C GLU A 186 -8.21 21.50 6.38
N ASP A 187 -7.59 20.53 5.72
CA ASP A 187 -8.03 19.15 5.62
C ASP A 187 -7.65 18.37 6.89
N ARG A 188 -8.67 17.79 7.52
CA ARG A 188 -8.50 17.06 8.78
C ARG A 188 -7.67 15.78 8.60
N ASP A 189 -7.82 15.09 7.47
CA ASP A 189 -7.07 13.86 7.22
C ASP A 189 -5.60 14.16 6.94
N THR A 190 -5.30 15.24 6.22
CA THR A 190 -3.90 15.66 6.03
C THR A 190 -3.23 15.98 7.38
N LEU A 191 -3.92 16.67 8.31
CA LEU A 191 -3.40 16.90 9.67
C LEU A 191 -3.16 15.59 10.43
N LEU A 192 -4.10 14.65 10.34
CA LEU A 192 -3.96 13.34 10.97
C LEU A 192 -2.81 12.53 10.38
N GLN A 193 -2.64 12.52 9.05
CA GLN A 193 -1.53 11.87 8.38
C GLN A 193 -0.19 12.46 8.83
N LEU A 194 -0.09 13.80 8.85
CA LEU A 194 1.11 14.50 9.33
C LEU A 194 1.46 14.09 10.78
N LEU A 195 0.47 14.08 11.68
CA LEU A 195 0.67 13.67 13.08
C LEU A 195 1.02 12.19 13.20
N PHE A 196 0.41 11.32 12.41
CA PHE A 196 0.72 9.90 12.44
C PHE A 196 2.15 9.64 11.98
N THR A 197 2.53 10.18 10.83
CA THR A 197 3.87 9.98 10.24
C THR A 197 4.98 10.61 11.06
N MET A 198 4.76 11.78 11.66
CA MET A 198 5.81 12.46 12.43
C MET A 198 5.77 12.12 13.92
N GLY A 199 4.62 11.71 14.44
CA GLY A 199 4.37 11.56 15.87
C GLY A 199 4.17 10.11 16.34
N VAL A 200 3.69 9.23 15.48
CA VAL A 200 3.41 7.82 15.81
C VAL A 200 4.43 6.89 15.16
N GLU A 201 4.59 6.94 13.84
CA GLU A 201 5.48 6.04 13.09
C GLU A 201 6.91 5.95 13.66
N PRO A 202 7.57 7.05 14.10
CA PRO A 202 8.93 6.98 14.65
C PRO A 202 9.03 6.26 16.01
N HIS A 203 7.90 5.95 16.64
CA HIS A 203 7.82 5.36 17.98
C HIS A 203 7.38 3.90 17.99
N ILE A 204 6.84 3.38 16.89
CA ILE A 204 6.36 2.01 16.75
C ILE A 204 7.34 1.14 15.96
N GLY A 205 7.13 -0.18 16.00
CA GLY A 205 7.86 -1.11 15.14
C GLY A 205 9.35 -1.23 15.44
N LYS A 206 9.84 -0.80 16.62
CA LYS A 206 11.29 -0.73 16.91
C LYS A 206 11.90 -2.11 17.12
N ASP A 207 11.36 -2.87 18.06
CA ASP A 207 11.90 -4.17 18.48
C ASP A 207 11.27 -5.34 17.73
N LYS A 208 10.02 -5.19 17.30
CA LYS A 208 9.22 -6.17 16.55
C LYS A 208 8.20 -5.43 15.67
N PRO A 209 7.60 -6.07 14.65
CA PRO A 209 6.61 -5.40 13.80
C PRO A 209 5.41 -4.89 14.62
N THR A 210 4.85 -3.76 14.19
CA THR A 210 3.65 -3.17 14.80
C THR A 210 2.60 -2.97 13.73
N PHE A 211 1.46 -3.65 13.90
CA PHE A 211 0.25 -3.36 13.15
C PHE A 211 -0.47 -2.15 13.75
N VAL A 212 -0.92 -1.26 12.90
CA VAL A 212 -1.90 -0.22 13.23
C VAL A 212 -3.16 -0.51 12.43
N TYR A 213 -4.31 -0.69 13.09
CA TYR A 213 -5.58 -1.00 12.42
C TYR A 213 -6.68 -0.01 12.81
N HIS A 214 -7.85 -0.05 12.14
CA HIS A 214 -8.95 0.88 12.39
C HIS A 214 -8.58 2.35 12.14
N PHE A 215 -8.00 2.62 10.97
CA PHE A 215 -7.80 3.98 10.47
C PHE A 215 -9.13 4.75 10.40
N PRO A 216 -9.14 6.09 10.44
CA PRO A 216 -10.36 6.87 10.28
C PRO A 216 -11.13 6.48 9.01
N ALA A 217 -12.47 6.45 9.07
CA ALA A 217 -13.32 6.07 7.94
C ALA A 217 -13.11 6.94 6.68
N SER A 218 -12.68 8.19 6.87
CA SER A 218 -12.31 9.10 5.79
C SER A 218 -11.02 8.69 5.05
N GLN A 219 -10.21 7.81 5.66
CA GLN A 219 -9.00 7.20 5.13
C GLN A 219 -9.19 5.71 4.80
N ALA A 220 -10.45 5.30 4.56
CA ALA A 220 -10.78 3.91 4.26
C ALA A 220 -10.17 3.39 2.96
N SER A 221 -9.81 4.27 2.01
CA SER A 221 -9.42 3.84 0.66
C SER A 221 -10.53 2.95 0.05
N LEU A 222 -10.23 1.70 -0.29
CA LEU A 222 -11.19 0.69 -0.76
C LEU A 222 -11.64 -0.29 0.34
N ALA A 223 -11.41 0.03 1.61
CA ALA A 223 -11.84 -0.77 2.76
C ALA A 223 -13.32 -0.56 3.13
N GLN A 224 -13.93 -1.56 3.76
CA GLN A 224 -15.22 -1.40 4.45
C GLN A 224 -15.10 -0.41 5.63
N ILE A 225 -16.19 0.29 5.92
CA ILE A 225 -16.34 1.02 7.19
C ILE A 225 -16.77 0.00 8.26
N SER A 226 -16.19 0.08 9.45
CA SER A 226 -16.53 -0.84 10.53
C SER A 226 -18.00 -0.75 10.90
N THR A 227 -18.62 -1.91 11.11
CA THR A 227 -20.01 -2.02 11.55
C THR A 227 -20.20 -1.72 13.04
N GLU A 228 -19.13 -1.82 13.84
CA GLU A 228 -19.15 -1.56 15.29
C GLU A 228 -18.92 -0.07 15.62
N ASP A 229 -17.96 0.57 14.93
CA ASP A 229 -17.70 2.00 15.03
C ASP A 229 -17.53 2.62 13.64
N HIS A 230 -18.59 3.28 13.16
CA HIS A 230 -18.64 3.87 11.82
C HIS A 230 -17.63 5.02 11.59
N ARG A 231 -16.87 5.42 12.62
CA ARG A 231 -15.80 6.43 12.51
C ARG A 231 -14.49 5.82 12.01
N VAL A 232 -14.35 4.49 11.98
CA VAL A 232 -13.15 3.79 11.52
C VAL A 232 -13.43 2.88 10.33
N ALA A 233 -12.39 2.60 9.56
CA ALA A 233 -12.36 1.67 8.45
C ALA A 233 -11.68 0.36 8.87
N GLU A 234 -12.07 -0.75 8.27
CA GLU A 234 -11.42 -2.05 8.45
C GLU A 234 -10.14 -2.14 7.61
N ARG A 235 -9.21 -1.21 7.89
CA ARG A 235 -7.89 -1.08 7.28
C ARG A 235 -6.81 -1.20 8.33
N PHE A 236 -5.70 -1.82 7.95
CA PHE A 236 -4.48 -1.90 8.72
C PHE A 236 -3.24 -1.62 7.88
N GLU A 237 -2.18 -1.24 8.58
CA GLU A 237 -0.83 -1.15 8.04
C GLU A 237 0.15 -1.79 9.02
N VAL A 238 1.28 -2.27 8.53
CA VAL A 238 2.33 -2.85 9.39
C VAL A 238 3.66 -2.13 9.20
N TYR A 239 4.27 -1.79 10.33
CA TYR A 239 5.50 -1.02 10.42
C TYR A 239 6.58 -1.82 11.12
N TYR A 240 7.81 -1.79 10.60
CA TYR A 240 8.95 -2.37 11.29
C TYR A 240 10.24 -1.61 10.97
N LYS A 241 11.03 -1.31 12.02
CA LYS A 241 12.28 -0.54 11.97
C LYS A 241 12.14 0.80 11.24
N GLY A 242 11.03 1.51 11.48
CA GLY A 242 10.74 2.80 10.87
C GLY A 242 10.31 2.73 9.40
N ILE A 243 9.86 1.56 8.94
CA ILE A 243 9.46 1.33 7.55
C ILE A 243 8.06 0.73 7.51
N GLU A 244 7.17 1.36 6.76
CA GLU A 244 5.89 0.79 6.36
C GLU A 244 6.14 -0.38 5.38
N LEU A 245 5.76 -1.58 5.78
CA LEU A 245 5.95 -2.80 5.00
C LEU A 245 4.74 -3.17 4.15
N ALA A 246 3.53 -2.98 4.67
CA ALA A 246 2.31 -3.37 3.98
C ALA A 246 1.10 -2.55 4.42
N ASN A 247 0.12 -2.46 3.52
CA ASN A 247 -1.20 -1.86 3.73
C ASN A 247 -2.26 -2.86 3.25
N GLY A 248 -3.25 -3.13 4.10
CA GLY A 248 -4.29 -4.11 3.82
C GLY A 248 -5.61 -3.78 4.51
N PHE A 249 -6.68 -4.42 4.07
CA PHE A 249 -8.02 -4.12 4.55
C PHE A 249 -9.03 -5.23 4.28
N HIS A 250 -10.16 -5.16 4.97
CA HIS A 250 -11.38 -5.86 4.59
C HIS A 250 -12.04 -5.12 3.42
N GLU A 251 -12.21 -5.81 2.30
CA GLU A 251 -12.51 -5.22 1.00
C GLU A 251 -13.95 -4.69 0.89
N LEU A 252 -14.11 -3.47 0.37
CA LEU A 252 -15.43 -2.95 0.00
C LEU A 252 -16.01 -3.75 -1.17
N THR A 253 -17.22 -4.31 -0.96
CA THR A 253 -17.93 -5.11 -1.97
C THR A 253 -19.11 -4.37 -2.63
N ASP A 254 -19.62 -3.27 -2.04
CA ASP A 254 -20.71 -2.48 -2.64
C ASP A 254 -20.20 -1.61 -3.79
N ALA A 255 -20.57 -1.99 -5.02
CA ALA A 255 -20.17 -1.29 -6.24
C ALA A 255 -20.63 0.18 -6.31
N ARG A 256 -21.79 0.51 -5.73
CA ARG A 256 -22.32 1.89 -5.73
C ARG A 256 -21.51 2.75 -4.78
N GLU A 257 -21.20 2.24 -3.60
CA GLU A 257 -20.34 2.95 -2.65
C GLU A 257 -18.93 3.13 -3.24
N GLN A 258 -18.37 2.08 -3.85
CA GLN A 258 -17.06 2.18 -4.50
C GLN A 258 -17.03 3.24 -5.60
N GLN A 259 -18.07 3.30 -6.44
CA GLN A 259 -18.21 4.34 -7.46
C GLN A 259 -18.25 5.75 -6.83
N GLN A 260 -19.02 5.94 -5.76
CA GLN A 260 -19.13 7.24 -5.10
C GLN A 260 -17.78 7.70 -4.51
N ARG A 261 -16.98 6.77 -3.97
CA ARG A 261 -15.62 7.05 -3.48
C ARG A 261 -14.70 7.50 -4.62
N PHE A 262 -14.70 6.81 -5.76
CA PHE A 262 -13.92 7.23 -6.93
C PHE A 262 -14.33 8.61 -7.46
N GLU A 263 -15.63 8.91 -7.49
CA GLU A 263 -16.12 10.24 -7.86
C GLU A 263 -15.68 11.30 -6.84
N GLN A 264 -15.64 10.96 -5.55
CA GLN A 264 -15.15 11.85 -4.49
C GLN A 264 -13.66 12.12 -4.63
N ASP A 265 -12.85 11.10 -4.92
CA ASP A 265 -11.41 11.25 -5.19
C ASP A 265 -11.17 12.21 -6.35
N ASN A 266 -11.90 12.05 -7.45
CA ASN A 266 -11.80 12.95 -8.60
C ASN A 266 -12.22 14.39 -8.26
N ARG A 267 -13.25 14.59 -7.43
CA ARG A 267 -13.61 15.92 -6.90
C ARG A 267 -12.49 16.51 -6.05
N LYS A 268 -11.87 15.71 -5.17
CA LYS A 268 -10.72 16.13 -4.34
C LYS A 268 -9.49 16.44 -5.20
N ARG A 269 -9.18 15.62 -6.21
CA ARG A 269 -8.13 15.88 -7.21
C ARG A 269 -8.36 17.21 -7.92
N ALA A 270 -9.57 17.45 -8.44
CA ALA A 270 -9.91 18.70 -9.11
C ALA A 270 -9.76 19.92 -8.18
N ALA A 271 -10.20 19.81 -6.92
CA ALA A 271 -10.04 20.87 -5.92
C ALA A 271 -8.57 21.19 -5.59
N ARG A 272 -7.68 20.19 -5.71
CA ARG A 272 -6.21 20.33 -5.55
C ARG A 272 -5.48 20.68 -6.85
N GLY A 273 -6.19 20.92 -7.94
CA GLY A 273 -5.60 21.21 -9.25
C GLY A 273 -4.92 20.01 -9.93
N LEU A 274 -5.22 18.79 -9.46
CA LEU A 274 -4.70 17.54 -10.02
C LEU A 274 -5.60 17.04 -11.17
N PRO A 275 -5.04 16.32 -12.17
CA PRO A 275 -5.85 15.72 -13.22
C PRO A 275 -6.79 14.66 -12.63
N GLN A 276 -8.04 14.70 -13.08
CA GLN A 276 -9.01 13.64 -12.81
C GLN A 276 -8.67 12.39 -13.63
N GLN A 277 -8.89 11.22 -13.05
CA GLN A 277 -8.59 9.94 -13.68
C GLN A 277 -9.87 9.22 -14.13
N PRO A 278 -9.84 8.51 -15.27
CA PRO A 278 -10.97 7.71 -15.70
C PRO A 278 -11.22 6.58 -14.70
N ILE A 279 -12.46 6.47 -14.22
CA ILE A 279 -12.90 5.39 -13.33
C ILE A 279 -12.83 4.05 -14.08
N ASP A 280 -12.27 3.03 -13.44
CA ASP A 280 -12.23 1.67 -14.01
C ASP A 280 -13.63 1.05 -13.99
N THR A 281 -14.29 1.07 -15.14
CA THR A 281 -15.62 0.47 -15.32
C THR A 281 -15.58 -1.05 -15.23
N ASN A 282 -14.48 -1.72 -15.58
CA ASN A 282 -14.38 -3.17 -15.47
C ASN A 282 -14.39 -3.62 -14.01
N LEU A 283 -13.74 -2.87 -13.11
CA LEU A 283 -13.83 -3.11 -11.68
C LEU A 283 -15.28 -2.92 -11.19
N LEU A 284 -15.92 -1.80 -11.53
CA LEU A 284 -17.29 -1.54 -11.09
C LEU A 284 -18.29 -2.58 -11.59
N GLU A 285 -18.19 -3.01 -12.84
CA GLU A 285 -19.04 -4.09 -13.38
C GLU A 285 -18.78 -5.43 -12.67
N ALA A 286 -17.52 -5.74 -12.33
CA ALA A 286 -17.21 -6.93 -11.55
C ALA A 286 -17.82 -6.88 -10.13
N LEU A 287 -17.72 -5.74 -9.45
CA LEU A 287 -18.34 -5.56 -8.13
C LEU A 287 -19.89 -5.69 -8.19
N LYS A 288 -20.52 -5.23 -9.28
CA LYS A 288 -21.98 -5.41 -9.50
C LYS A 288 -22.38 -6.87 -9.68
N VAL A 289 -21.51 -7.69 -10.29
CA VAL A 289 -21.74 -9.14 -10.42
C VAL A 289 -21.69 -9.81 -9.04
N GLY A 290 -20.77 -9.36 -8.18
CA GLY A 290 -20.66 -9.78 -6.78
C GLY A 290 -19.28 -10.31 -6.47
N MET A 291 -18.50 -9.54 -5.73
CA MET A 291 -17.25 -9.99 -5.15
C MET A 291 -17.54 -10.70 -3.83
N PRO A 292 -16.94 -11.89 -3.56
CA PRO A 292 -17.07 -12.51 -2.26
C PRO A 292 -16.46 -11.62 -1.18
N ASP A 293 -17.06 -11.64 0.01
CA ASP A 293 -16.48 -11.06 1.22
C ASP A 293 -15.04 -11.58 1.41
N CYS A 294 -14.07 -10.69 1.53
CA CYS A 294 -12.66 -11.03 1.53
C CYS A 294 -11.80 -9.89 2.06
N SER A 295 -10.61 -10.21 2.57
CA SER A 295 -9.59 -9.21 2.89
C SER A 295 -8.40 -9.32 1.95
N GLY A 296 -7.77 -8.18 1.63
CA GLY A 296 -6.58 -8.08 0.79
C GLY A 296 -5.47 -7.27 1.45
N VAL A 297 -4.23 -7.48 1.02
CA VAL A 297 -3.06 -6.75 1.52
C VAL A 297 -1.97 -6.68 0.46
N ALA A 298 -1.34 -5.51 0.37
CA ALA A 298 -0.21 -5.22 -0.50
C ALA A 298 1.04 -4.95 0.34
N LEU A 299 2.10 -5.72 0.10
CA LEU A 299 3.38 -5.67 0.81
C LEU A 299 4.52 -5.28 -0.14
N GLY A 300 5.36 -4.34 0.28
CA GLY A 300 6.56 -3.92 -0.45
C GLY A 300 7.71 -4.92 -0.28
N VAL A 301 7.91 -5.80 -1.26
CA VAL A 301 8.94 -6.87 -1.19
C VAL A 301 10.33 -6.29 -1.08
N ASP A 302 10.62 -5.18 -1.78
CA ASP A 302 11.94 -4.58 -1.72
C ASP A 302 12.27 -4.07 -0.31
N ARG A 303 11.29 -3.49 0.40
CA ARG A 303 11.44 -3.05 1.79
C ARG A 303 11.61 -4.25 2.74
N LEU A 304 10.85 -5.33 2.53
CA LEU A 304 10.99 -6.58 3.28
C LEU A 304 12.40 -7.17 3.13
N VAL A 305 12.90 -7.29 1.90
CA VAL A 305 14.25 -7.79 1.59
C VAL A 305 15.29 -6.84 2.19
N MET A 306 15.10 -5.53 2.10
CA MET A 306 16.00 -4.54 2.69
C MET A 306 16.16 -4.78 4.20
N LEU A 307 15.05 -4.98 4.93
CA LEU A 307 15.09 -5.29 6.36
C LEU A 307 15.72 -6.66 6.65
N ALA A 308 15.37 -7.70 5.89
CA ALA A 308 15.91 -9.05 6.06
C ALA A 308 17.44 -9.09 5.89
N LEU A 309 17.97 -8.24 4.99
CA LEU A 309 19.40 -8.18 4.70
C LEU A 309 20.15 -7.13 5.52
N GLY A 310 19.45 -6.32 6.33
CA GLY A 310 20.05 -5.20 7.06
C GLY A 310 20.62 -4.13 6.13
N ALA A 311 20.06 -3.99 4.93
CA ALA A 311 20.46 -2.97 3.96
C ALA A 311 19.93 -1.60 4.38
N GLU A 312 20.65 -0.53 4.03
CA GLU A 312 20.26 0.82 4.43
C GLU A 312 19.34 1.49 3.41
N SER A 313 19.34 1.04 2.16
CA SER A 313 18.55 1.65 1.07
C SER A 313 18.01 0.60 0.09
N LEU A 314 16.94 0.95 -0.62
CA LEU A 314 16.41 0.10 -1.70
C LEU A 314 17.45 -0.20 -2.79
N ALA A 315 18.40 0.72 -3.02
CA ALA A 315 19.44 0.55 -4.02
C ALA A 315 20.33 -0.68 -3.78
N GLU A 316 20.50 -1.09 -2.52
CA GLU A 316 21.31 -2.23 -2.13
C GLU A 316 20.63 -3.59 -2.35
N VAL A 317 19.33 -3.58 -2.68
CA VAL A 317 18.51 -4.80 -2.88
C VAL A 317 17.78 -4.85 -4.23
N ILE A 318 17.93 -3.81 -5.04
CA ILE A 318 17.47 -3.75 -6.43
C ILE A 318 18.67 -3.93 -7.35
N ALA A 319 18.51 -4.73 -8.42
CA ALA A 319 19.60 -5.00 -9.35
C ALA A 319 20.09 -3.72 -10.04
N PHE A 320 19.17 -2.92 -10.59
CA PHE A 320 19.45 -1.62 -11.18
C PHE A 320 18.36 -0.64 -10.71
N THR A 321 18.75 0.37 -9.95
CA THR A 321 17.90 1.51 -9.62
C THR A 321 17.75 2.44 -10.83
N VAL A 322 16.79 3.38 -10.77
CA VAL A 322 16.45 4.25 -11.89
C VAL A 322 17.65 5.07 -12.45
N ASP A 323 18.64 5.38 -11.62
CA ASP A 323 19.89 6.05 -12.04
C ASP A 323 20.86 5.15 -12.84
N ARG A 324 20.60 3.84 -12.90
CA ARG A 324 21.42 2.81 -13.57
C ARG A 324 20.63 1.91 -14.53
N ALA A 325 19.32 2.11 -14.68
CA ALA A 325 18.42 1.30 -15.49
C ALA A 325 18.52 1.61 -17.00
#